data_AF-A0A0P7YXW8-F1
#
_entry.id   AF-A0A0P7YXW8-F1
#
_cell.length_a   1.000
_cell.length_b   1.000
_cell.length_c   1.000
_cell.angle_alpha   90.00
_cell.angle_beta   90.00
_cell.angle_gamma   90.00
#
_symmetry.space_group_name_H-M   'P 1'
#
loop_
_entity.id
_entity.type
_entity.pdbx_description
1 polymer ?
#
loop_
_entity_poly.entity_id
_entity_poly.type
_entity_poly.pdbx_seq_one_letter_code
_entity_poly.pdbx_strand_id
1 'polypeptide(L)'
;MPLHTVPTISTTIHRISIPLLLDWWQQRKRVATVRSNLHRTLPRGDETYLQAYYRLMEVYSVVKSGGVKAQIEAIEAFSGRESKLLHDRLAAIAADEAQTPQEKQAATEKIQQELHELHSAHDWRLQSLTDITPDEEQLVTQYLSDIEQTLMSVECA
;
A
#
# COMPACT_ATOMS: atom_id res chain seq x y z
N MET A 1 10.62 6.45 -23.07
CA MET A 1 10.08 6.57 -21.70
C MET A 1 10.80 5.54 -20.86
N PRO A 2 11.67 5.92 -19.92
CA PRO A 2 12.44 4.93 -19.18
C PRO A 2 11.50 4.23 -18.19
N LEU A 3 11.47 2.90 -18.29
CA LEU A 3 10.88 2.01 -17.31
C LEU A 3 11.60 2.24 -15.99
N HIS A 4 10.93 2.87 -15.02
CA HIS A 4 11.34 2.78 -13.63
C HIS A 4 11.14 1.32 -13.20
N THR A 5 12.20 0.52 -13.33
CA THR A 5 12.34 -0.74 -12.60
C THR A 5 12.29 -0.40 -11.12
N VAL A 6 11.11 -0.58 -10.52
CA VAL A 6 10.96 -0.67 -9.07
C VAL A 6 11.85 -1.83 -8.64
N PRO A 7 12.88 -1.62 -7.81
CA PRO A 7 13.72 -2.72 -7.39
C PRO A 7 12.84 -3.64 -6.54
N THR A 8 12.74 -4.90 -6.96
CA THR A 8 12.11 -6.00 -6.22
C THR A 8 12.97 -6.28 -4.99
N ILE A 9 12.89 -5.39 -4.00
CA ILE A 9 13.59 -5.54 -2.74
C ILE A 9 12.62 -6.27 -1.82
N SER A 10 12.59 -7.59 -1.94
CA SER A 10 12.12 -8.46 -0.87
C SER A 10 13.12 -8.36 0.29
N THR A 11 13.16 -7.21 0.97
CA THR A 11 13.87 -7.03 2.24
C THR A 11 12.95 -7.49 3.34
N THR A 12 12.94 -8.80 3.49
CA THR A 12 12.38 -9.52 4.62
C THR A 12 12.65 -8.80 5.94
N ILE A 13 11.58 -8.44 6.66
CA ILE A 13 11.62 -8.08 8.09
C ILE A 13 12.45 -9.12 8.87
N HIS A 14 12.52 -10.38 8.40
CA HIS A 14 13.34 -11.45 8.98
C HIS A 14 14.85 -11.16 9.12
N ARG A 15 15.43 -10.21 8.38
CA ARG A 15 16.87 -9.90 8.52
C ARG A 15 17.16 -8.98 9.70
N ILE A 16 16.16 -8.27 10.21
CA ILE A 16 16.30 -7.30 11.30
C ILE A 16 15.15 -7.54 12.28
N SER A 17 15.45 -7.99 13.49
CA SER A 17 14.42 -8.25 14.50
C SER A 17 13.54 -7.01 14.75
N ILE A 18 12.20 -7.17 14.78
CA ILE A 18 11.27 -6.06 15.01
C ILE A 18 11.63 -5.23 16.25
N PRO A 19 11.97 -5.81 17.42
CA PRO A 19 12.38 -5.02 18.59
C PRO A 19 13.54 -4.05 18.30
N LEU A 20 14.59 -4.54 17.64
CA LEU A 20 15.76 -3.74 17.26
C LEU A 20 15.41 -2.65 16.23
N LEU A 21 14.45 -2.90 15.35
CA LEU A 21 13.93 -1.92 14.40
C LEU A 21 13.11 -0.82 15.09
N LEU A 22 12.31 -1.18 16.10
CA LEU A 22 11.56 -0.24 16.93
C LEU A 22 12.51 0.62 17.79
N ASP A 23 13.53 0.04 18.40
CA ASP A 23 14.56 0.76 19.15
C ASP A 23 15.30 1.78 18.28
N TRP A 24 15.70 1.35 17.07
CA TRP A 24 16.30 2.24 16.07
C TRP A 24 15.36 3.42 15.74
N TRP A 25 14.08 3.15 15.51
CA TRP A 25 13.10 4.20 15.22
C TRP A 25 12.91 5.18 16.38
N GLN A 26 12.84 4.69 17.62
CA GLN A 26 12.75 5.55 18.80
C GLN A 26 14.01 6.42 18.98
N GLN A 27 15.20 5.87 18.73
CA GLN A 27 16.44 6.64 18.75
C GLN A 27 16.41 7.75 17.68
N ARG A 28 15.91 7.43 16.48
CA ARG A 28 15.76 8.40 15.39
C ARG A 28 14.75 9.51 15.73
N LYS A 29 13.59 9.17 16.30
CA LYS A 29 12.59 10.14 16.80
C LYS A 29 13.24 11.13 17.77
N ARG A 30 13.99 10.63 18.76
CA ARG A 30 14.69 11.46 19.76
C ARG A 30 15.73 12.40 19.13
N VAL A 31 16.49 11.94 18.14
CA VAL A 31 17.48 12.79 17.46
C VAL A 31 16.79 13.90 16.66
N ALA A 32 15.67 13.60 16.00
CA ALA A 32 14.90 14.58 15.22
C ALA A 32 14.22 15.64 16.10
N THR A 33 13.72 15.28 17.29
CA THR A 33 13.08 16.23 18.22
C THR A 33 14.07 17.15 18.92
N VAL A 34 15.29 16.70 19.18
CA VAL A 34 16.32 17.48 19.91
C VAL A 34 16.98 18.55 19.02
N ARG A 35 17.01 18.35 17.70
CA ARG A 35 17.55 19.33 16.74
C ARG A 35 16.69 19.24 15.49
N SER A 36 15.83 20.23 15.23
CA SER A 36 14.94 20.34 14.06
C SER A 36 15.68 20.27 12.71
N ASN A 37 16.21 19.09 12.37
CA ASN A 37 17.08 18.83 11.23
C ASN A 37 16.70 17.48 10.63
N LEU A 38 15.48 17.40 10.11
CA LEU A 38 15.00 16.27 9.29
C LEU A 38 15.84 16.07 8.01
N HIS A 39 16.67 17.06 7.65
CA HIS A 39 17.56 17.04 6.47
C HIS A 39 18.95 16.42 6.71
N ARG A 40 19.26 15.93 7.92
CA ARG A 40 20.58 15.32 8.15
C ARG A 40 20.63 13.97 7.41
N THR A 41 21.57 13.87 6.48
CA THR A 41 21.85 12.63 5.74
C THR A 41 22.07 11.48 6.71
N LEU A 42 21.47 10.34 6.39
CA LEU A 42 21.57 9.10 7.16
C LEU A 42 23.04 8.74 7.39
N PRO A 43 23.43 8.36 8.62
CA PRO A 43 24.69 7.64 8.83
C PRO A 43 24.75 6.44 7.88
N ARG A 44 25.93 6.18 7.28
CA ARG A 44 26.14 5.00 6.43
C ARG A 44 25.78 3.74 7.24
N GLY A 45 24.83 2.95 6.75
CA GLY A 45 24.30 1.75 7.43
C GLY A 45 22.82 1.82 7.81
N ASP A 46 22.26 3.02 7.94
CA ASP A 46 20.84 3.22 8.30
C ASP A 46 19.86 2.94 7.15
N GLU A 47 20.33 2.86 5.90
CA GLU A 47 19.49 2.60 4.73
C GLU A 47 18.77 1.25 4.82
N THR A 48 19.45 0.22 5.33
CA THR A 48 18.87 -1.11 5.55
C THR A 48 17.78 -1.07 6.62
N TYR A 49 17.99 -0.32 7.69
CA TYR A 49 17.00 -0.13 8.76
C TYR A 49 15.79 0.65 8.26
N LEU A 50 16.01 1.68 7.45
CA LEU A 50 14.94 2.46 6.87
C LEU A 50 14.09 1.62 5.90
N GLN A 51 14.72 0.80 5.06
CA GLN A 51 14.00 -0.15 4.18
C GLN A 51 13.19 -1.18 4.99
N ALA A 52 13.79 -1.76 6.03
CA ALA A 52 13.09 -2.69 6.91
C ALA A 52 11.94 -2.01 7.67
N TYR A 53 12.09 -0.74 8.05
CA TYR A 53 11.03 0.06 8.67
C TYR A 53 9.87 0.32 7.70
N TYR A 54 10.15 0.71 6.46
CA TYR A 54 9.09 0.87 5.46
C TYR A 54 8.35 -0.44 5.23
N ARG A 55 9.07 -1.55 5.09
CA ARG A 55 8.45 -2.87 4.98
C ARG A 55 7.62 -3.25 6.20
N LEU A 56 8.11 -2.97 7.41
CA LEU A 56 7.36 -3.17 8.65
C LEU A 56 6.06 -2.37 8.64
N MET A 57 6.10 -1.10 8.23
CA MET A 57 4.92 -0.24 8.18
C MET A 57 3.90 -0.68 7.13
N GLU A 58 4.36 -1.17 5.98
CA GLU A 58 3.50 -1.78 4.96
C GLU A 58 2.73 -2.97 5.53
N VAL A 59 3.44 -3.94 6.10
CA VAL A 59 2.82 -5.15 6.68
C VAL A 59 1.94 -4.79 7.88
N TYR A 60 2.38 -3.89 8.75
CA TYR A 60 1.59 -3.37 9.87
C TYR A 60 0.26 -2.77 9.41
N SER A 61 0.26 -1.95 8.35
CA SER A 61 -0.98 -1.36 7.84
C SER A 61 -1.98 -2.42 7.38
N VAL A 62 -1.50 -3.53 6.82
CA VAL A 62 -2.32 -4.66 6.37
C VAL A 62 -2.85 -5.46 7.56
N VAL A 63 -1.98 -5.84 8.50
CA VAL A 63 -2.39 -6.54 9.73
C VAL A 63 -3.42 -5.73 10.51
N LYS A 64 -3.17 -4.42 10.69
CA LYS A 64 -4.06 -3.53 11.46
C LYS A 64 -5.46 -3.40 10.87
N SER A 65 -5.59 -3.60 9.55
CA SER A 65 -6.86 -3.50 8.82
C SER A 65 -7.52 -4.85 8.54
N GLY A 66 -7.05 -5.93 9.17
CA GLY A 66 -7.69 -7.25 9.12
C GLY A 66 -6.87 -8.35 8.46
N GLY A 67 -5.64 -8.06 8.03
CA GLY A 67 -4.72 -9.03 7.44
C GLY A 67 -4.85 -9.19 5.93
N VAL A 68 -3.91 -9.94 5.35
CA VAL A 68 -3.74 -10.12 3.90
C VAL A 68 -5.01 -10.73 3.29
N LYS A 69 -5.51 -11.80 3.90
CA LYS A 69 -6.70 -12.51 3.42
C LYS A 69 -7.92 -11.59 3.34
N ALA A 70 -8.24 -10.89 4.42
CA ALA A 70 -9.40 -10.00 4.47
C ALA A 70 -9.29 -8.85 3.46
N GLN A 71 -8.08 -8.34 3.23
CA GLN A 71 -7.86 -7.31 2.23
C GLN A 71 -8.02 -7.82 0.80
N ILE A 72 -7.51 -9.00 0.47
CA ILE A 72 -7.70 -9.62 -0.86
C ILE A 72 -9.19 -9.77 -1.15
N GLU A 73 -9.95 -10.35 -0.22
CA GLU A 73 -11.41 -10.51 -0.34
C GLU A 73 -12.11 -9.15 -0.56
N ALA A 74 -11.69 -8.11 0.18
CA ALA A 74 -12.25 -6.77 0.04
C ALA A 74 -11.96 -6.14 -1.34
N ILE A 75 -10.76 -6.34 -1.87
CA ILE A 75 -10.34 -5.80 -3.18
C ILE A 75 -11.05 -6.52 -4.32
N GLU A 76 -11.13 -7.85 -4.28
CA GLU A 76 -11.86 -8.64 -5.27
C GLU A 76 -13.35 -8.24 -5.29
N ALA A 77 -13.96 -8.12 -4.11
CA ALA A 77 -15.35 -7.71 -3.99
C ALA A 77 -15.56 -6.27 -4.49
N PHE A 78 -14.64 -5.34 -4.22
CA PHE A 78 -14.71 -3.98 -4.71
C PHE A 78 -14.57 -3.91 -6.23
N SER A 79 -13.51 -4.52 -6.78
CA SER A 79 -13.25 -4.55 -8.22
C SER A 79 -14.40 -5.17 -8.99
N GLY A 80 -14.97 -6.28 -8.49
CA GLY A 80 -16.13 -6.92 -9.09
C GLY A 80 -17.37 -6.01 -9.14
N ARG A 81 -17.64 -5.23 -8.08
CA ARG A 81 -18.76 -4.29 -8.05
C ARG A 81 -18.55 -3.12 -9.01
N GLU A 82 -17.38 -2.50 -8.98
CA GLU A 82 -17.06 -1.35 -9.83
C GLU A 82 -17.01 -1.75 -11.30
N SER A 83 -16.39 -2.87 -11.62
CA SER A 83 -16.35 -3.40 -12.98
C SER A 83 -17.76 -3.66 -13.49
N LYS A 84 -18.63 -4.30 -12.70
CA LYS A 84 -20.03 -4.50 -13.08
C LYS A 84 -20.74 -3.17 -13.38
N LEU A 85 -20.59 -2.18 -12.51
CA LEU A 85 -21.22 -0.87 -12.67
C LEU A 85 -20.75 -0.16 -13.95
N LEU A 86 -19.46 -0.25 -14.28
CA LEU A 86 -18.91 0.33 -15.51
C LEU A 86 -19.40 -0.40 -16.76
N HIS A 87 -19.52 -1.74 -16.72
CA HIS A 87 -20.12 -2.52 -17.80
C HIS A 87 -21.61 -2.21 -18.00
N ASP A 88 -22.37 -2.04 -16.91
CA ASP A 88 -23.77 -1.64 -16.96
C ASP A 88 -23.93 -0.25 -17.60
N ARG A 89 -23.01 0.69 -17.29
CA ARG A 89 -22.96 2.01 -17.95
C ARG A 89 -22.63 1.93 -19.44
N LEU A 90 -21.70 1.07 -19.84
CA LEU A 90 -21.41 0.84 -21.26
C LEU A 90 -22.64 0.30 -22.01
N ALA A 91 -23.35 -0.64 -21.42
CA ALA A 91 -24.59 -1.18 -21.98
C ALA A 91 -25.67 -0.10 -22.12
N ALA A 92 -25.80 0.80 -21.12
CA ALA A 92 -26.73 1.92 -21.17
C ALA A 92 -26.39 2.91 -22.29
N ILE A 93 -25.12 3.25 -22.50
CA ILE A 93 -24.69 4.14 -23.60
C ILE A 93 -24.99 3.51 -24.97
N ALA A 94 -24.76 2.20 -25.11
CA ALA A 94 -25.07 1.49 -26.35
C ALA A 94 -26.58 1.57 -26.67
N ALA A 95 -27.42 1.36 -25.65
CA ALA A 95 -28.88 1.37 -25.77
C ALA A 95 -29.51 2.77 -25.90
N ASP A 96 -28.79 3.85 -25.59
CA ASP A 96 -29.33 5.21 -25.62
C ASP A 96 -29.43 5.75 -27.06
N GLU A 97 -30.59 5.64 -27.69
CA GLU A 97 -30.81 6.11 -29.06
C GLU A 97 -30.79 7.65 -29.21
N ALA A 98 -30.83 8.42 -28.11
CA ALA A 98 -30.85 9.88 -28.17
C ALA A 98 -29.47 10.51 -28.41
N GLN A 99 -28.39 9.77 -28.13
CA GLN A 99 -27.02 10.27 -28.29
C GLN A 99 -26.51 10.13 -29.73
N THR A 100 -25.75 11.14 -30.16
CA THR A 100 -25.04 11.04 -31.43
C THR A 100 -23.95 9.96 -31.38
N PRO A 101 -23.57 9.37 -32.54
CA PRO A 101 -22.49 8.38 -32.57
C PRO A 101 -21.17 8.88 -31.97
N GLN A 102 -20.89 10.18 -32.10
CA GLN A 102 -19.67 10.80 -31.59
C GLN A 102 -19.70 10.94 -30.06
N GLU A 103 -20.85 11.30 -29.48
CA GLU A 103 -21.03 11.35 -28.03
C GLU A 103 -20.94 9.96 -27.39
N LYS A 104 -21.54 8.96 -28.04
CA LYS A 104 -21.44 7.55 -27.62
C LYS A 104 -19.99 7.06 -27.62
N GLN A 105 -19.24 7.39 -28.67
CA GLN A 105 -17.84 7.01 -28.78
C GLN A 105 -17.00 7.65 -27.66
N ALA A 106 -17.12 8.97 -27.46
CA ALA A 106 -16.38 9.67 -26.41
C ALA A 106 -16.71 9.15 -24.99
N ALA A 107 -17.99 8.88 -24.72
CA ALA A 107 -18.42 8.31 -23.44
C ALA A 107 -17.91 6.88 -23.24
N THR A 108 -17.89 6.08 -24.30
CA THR A 108 -17.36 4.70 -24.29
C THR A 108 -15.86 4.70 -23.99
N GLU A 109 -15.08 5.55 -24.69
CA GLU A 109 -13.63 5.68 -24.47
C GLU A 109 -13.31 6.08 -23.02
N LYS A 110 -14.08 7.00 -22.45
CA LYS A 110 -13.93 7.40 -21.05
C LYS A 110 -14.15 6.22 -20.09
N ILE A 111 -15.22 5.44 -20.27
CA ILE A 111 -15.47 4.29 -19.40
C ILE A 111 -14.43 3.18 -19.59
N GLN A 112 -13.94 2.98 -20.81
CA GLN A 112 -12.85 2.04 -21.07
C GLN A 112 -11.55 2.46 -20.35
N GLN A 113 -11.26 3.76 -20.29
CA GLN A 113 -10.15 4.29 -19.49
C GLN A 113 -10.37 4.02 -17.99
N GLU A 114 -11.58 4.29 -17.46
CA GLU A 114 -11.91 3.99 -16.05
C GLU A 114 -11.77 2.50 -15.72
N LEU A 115 -12.19 1.61 -16.63
CA LEU A 115 -12.00 0.15 -16.49
C LEU A 115 -10.51 -0.23 -16.49
N HIS A 116 -9.71 0.38 -17.36
CA HIS A 116 -8.27 0.11 -17.41
C HIS A 116 -7.56 0.55 -16.11
N GLU A 117 -7.91 1.71 -15.58
CA GLU A 117 -7.38 2.21 -14.31
C GLU A 117 -7.81 1.34 -13.14
N LEU A 118 -9.07 0.90 -13.10
CA LEU A 118 -9.58 -0.04 -12.10
C LEU A 118 -8.79 -1.35 -12.09
N HIS A 119 -8.59 -1.98 -13.26
CA HIS A 119 -7.83 -3.23 -13.37
C HIS A 119 -6.36 -3.03 -12.98
N SER A 120 -5.74 -1.93 -13.43
CA SER A 120 -4.35 -1.64 -13.09
C SER A 120 -4.16 -1.43 -11.57
N ALA A 121 -5.08 -0.71 -10.92
CA ALA A 121 -5.06 -0.49 -9.48
C ALA A 121 -5.32 -1.80 -8.71
N HIS A 122 -6.27 -2.61 -9.18
CA HIS A 122 -6.55 -3.94 -8.63
C HIS A 122 -5.32 -4.84 -8.68
N ASP A 123 -4.69 -4.98 -9.84
CA ASP A 123 -3.56 -5.88 -10.06
C ASP A 123 -2.33 -5.44 -9.24
N TRP A 124 -2.05 -4.13 -9.22
CA TRP A 124 -0.98 -3.59 -8.39
C TRP A 124 -1.21 -3.87 -6.91
N ARG A 125 -2.44 -3.69 -6.42
CA ARG A 125 -2.75 -3.90 -5.01
C ARG A 125 -2.72 -5.37 -4.65
N LEU A 126 -3.25 -6.24 -5.50
CA LEU A 126 -3.23 -7.68 -5.32
C LEU A 126 -1.79 -8.18 -5.26
N GLN A 127 -0.93 -7.76 -6.19
CA GLN A 127 0.50 -8.08 -6.18
C GLN A 127 1.17 -7.65 -4.86
N SER A 128 0.90 -6.42 -4.42
CA SER A 128 1.47 -5.87 -3.19
C SER A 128 1.06 -6.66 -1.95
N LEU A 129 -0.16 -7.23 -1.93
CA LEU A 129 -0.64 -8.09 -0.85
C LEU A 129 -0.06 -9.50 -0.93
N THR A 130 0.03 -10.08 -2.12
CA THR A 130 0.64 -11.41 -2.32
C THR A 130 2.14 -11.43 -2.03
N ASP A 131 2.80 -10.27 -2.15
CA ASP A 131 4.19 -10.10 -1.77
C ASP A 131 4.40 -10.14 -0.26
N ILE A 132 3.35 -10.05 0.58
CA ILE A 132 3.44 -10.22 2.02
C ILE A 132 3.43 -11.71 2.34
N THR A 133 4.53 -12.19 2.90
CA THR A 133 4.64 -13.60 3.29
C THR A 133 3.82 -13.89 4.55
N PRO A 134 3.30 -15.12 4.73
CA PRO A 134 2.60 -15.51 5.96
C PRO A 134 3.45 -15.31 7.22
N ASP A 135 4.76 -15.54 7.11
CA ASP A 135 5.71 -15.36 8.20
C ASP A 135 5.87 -13.88 8.60
N GLU A 136 5.89 -12.95 7.62
CA GLU A 136 5.90 -11.51 7.89
C GLU A 136 4.60 -11.07 8.58
N GLU A 137 3.44 -11.52 8.08
CA GLU A 137 2.14 -11.21 8.66
C GLU A 137 2.04 -11.72 10.11
N GLN A 138 2.45 -12.97 10.35
CA GLN A 138 2.48 -13.57 11.67
C GLN A 138 3.44 -12.83 12.61
N LEU A 139 4.63 -12.49 12.15
CA LEU A 139 5.63 -11.78 12.94
C LEU A 139 5.09 -10.40 13.36
N VAL A 140 4.52 -9.64 12.43
CA VAL A 140 3.93 -8.33 12.76
C VAL A 140 2.72 -8.47 13.68
N THR A 141 1.90 -9.50 13.50
CA THR A 141 0.77 -9.80 14.40
C THR A 141 1.25 -10.07 15.82
N GLN A 142 2.34 -10.82 15.99
CA GLN A 142 2.94 -11.10 17.31
C GLN A 142 3.43 -9.82 18.00
N TYR A 143 4.02 -8.89 17.26
CA TYR A 143 4.59 -7.65 17.79
C TYR A 143 3.64 -6.44 17.70
N LEU A 144 2.36 -6.64 17.37
CA LEU A 144 1.42 -5.56 17.06
C LEU A 144 1.34 -4.52 18.19
N SER A 145 1.25 -4.98 19.43
CA SER A 145 1.19 -4.12 20.62
C SER A 145 2.45 -3.24 20.77
N ASP A 146 3.64 -3.82 20.57
CA ASP A 146 4.92 -3.11 20.73
C ASP A 146 5.12 -2.06 19.62
N ILE A 147 4.71 -2.41 18.41
CA ILE A 147 4.69 -1.50 17.25
C ILE A 147 3.76 -0.32 17.55
N GLU A 148 2.54 -0.60 17.99
CA GLU A 148 1.54 0.40 18.35
C GLU A 148 2.00 1.35 19.45
N GLN A 149 2.58 0.81 20.52
CA GLN A 149 3.14 1.62 21.61
C GLN A 149 4.28 2.52 21.12
N THR A 150 5.12 2.02 20.21
CA THR A 150 6.24 2.79 19.65
C THR A 150 5.78 3.90 18.69
N LEU A 151 4.71 3.67 17.93
CA LEU A 151 4.14 4.65 17.01
C LEU A 151 3.31 5.71 17.75
N MET A 152 2.51 5.30 18.74
CA MET A 152 1.56 6.17 19.46
C MET A 152 2.12 6.82 20.72
N SER A 153 3.37 6.53 21.12
CA SER A 153 4.07 7.28 22.16
C SER A 153 4.38 8.69 21.68
N VAL A 154 3.36 9.54 21.77
CA VAL A 154 3.44 10.98 21.83
C VAL A 154 3.48 11.30 23.32
N GLU A 155 4.65 11.71 23.82
CA GLU A 155 4.68 12.45 25.08
C GLU A 155 3.96 13.77 24.80
N CYS A 156 2.68 13.84 25.17
CA CYS A 156 1.98 15.11 25.25
C CYS A 156 2.66 15.91 26.37
N ALA A 157 3.51 16.86 25.96
CA ALA A 157 4.01 17.93 26.83
C ALA A 157 2.92 18.97 27.08
#